data_AF-A0A154NZL5-F1
#
_entry.id   AF-A0A154NZL5-F1
#
_cell.length_a   1.000
_cell.length_b   1.000
_cell.length_c   1.000
_cell.angle_alpha   90.00
_cell.angle_beta   90.00
_cell.angle_gamma   90.00
#
_symmetry.space_group_name_H-M   'P 1'
#
loop_
_entity.id
_entity.type
_entity.pdbx_description
1 polymer ?
#
loop_
_entity_poly.entity_id
_entity_poly.type
_entity_poly.pdbx_seq_one_letter_code
_entity_poly.pdbx_strand_id
1 'polypeptide(L)'
;RFGEGYVAFLRFRQPVSATDLKKVLTKYLPQAVVSSKQATAARLLLPRSQDMPLSVSFNKVKLLAEELKATDYTLTQSSLDQVLVNFSEEMDTEEDGSIYTQGTSNNVSNLYSSRDTIHMETF
;
A
#
# COMPACT_ATOMS: atom_id res chain seq x y z
N ARG A 1 13.49 -6.98 12.71
CA ARG A 1 14.56 -6.81 11.68
C ARG A 1 13.89 -6.97 10.33
N PHE A 2 14.20 -6.09 9.36
CA PHE A 2 13.57 -6.12 8.05
C PHE A 2 14.11 -7.30 7.22
N GLY A 3 13.24 -8.00 6.47
CA GLY A 3 13.61 -9.23 5.76
C GLY A 3 13.62 -10.51 6.62
N GLU A 4 13.24 -10.44 7.90
CA GLU A 4 13.03 -11.64 8.73
C GLU A 4 11.54 -12.03 8.74
N GLY A 5 11.05 -12.58 7.63
CA GLY A 5 9.65 -12.96 7.49
C GLY A 5 9.39 -13.84 6.27
N TYR A 6 8.12 -14.11 6.01
CA TYR A 6 7.65 -14.81 4.83
C TYR A 6 6.62 -13.96 4.10
N VAL A 7 6.54 -14.11 2.79
CA VAL A 7 5.50 -13.51 1.97
C VAL A 7 4.64 -14.63 1.42
N ALA A 8 3.35 -14.59 1.73
CA ALA A 8 2.38 -15.48 1.11
C ALA A 8 1.68 -14.76 -0.03
N PHE A 9 1.67 -15.38 -1.21
CA PHE A 9 0.88 -14.90 -2.34
C PHE A 9 -0.28 -15.86 -2.58
N LEU A 10 -1.48 -15.31 -2.70
CA LEU A 10 -2.72 -16.05 -2.91
C LEU A 10 -3.33 -15.60 -4.24
N ARG A 11 -3.77 -16.55 -5.03
CA ARG A 11 -4.49 -16.31 -6.28
C ARG A 11 -5.89 -16.92 -6.19
N PHE A 12 -6.90 -16.16 -6.57
CA PHE A 12 -8.31 -16.55 -6.46
C PHE A 12 -8.93 -16.65 -7.86
N ARG A 13 -9.91 -17.55 -8.04
CA ARG A 13 -10.69 -17.61 -9.28
C ARG A 13 -11.63 -16.42 -9.45
N GLN A 14 -12.11 -15.88 -8.34
CA GLN A 14 -13.09 -14.79 -8.30
C GLN A 14 -12.60 -13.69 -7.34
N PRO A 15 -13.11 -12.46 -7.48
CA PRO A 15 -12.74 -11.39 -6.57
C PRO A 15 -13.09 -11.70 -5.12
N VAL A 16 -12.14 -11.45 -4.21
CA VAL A 16 -12.35 -11.64 -2.77
C VAL A 16 -12.50 -10.28 -2.09
N SER A 17 -13.52 -10.18 -1.23
CA SER A 17 -13.78 -8.98 -0.44
C SER A 17 -12.65 -8.75 0.57
N ALA A 18 -12.29 -7.50 0.82
CA ALA A 18 -11.27 -7.17 1.81
C ALA A 18 -11.68 -7.63 3.22
N THR A 19 -12.97 -7.58 3.53
CA THR A 19 -13.54 -7.99 4.82
C THR A 19 -13.40 -9.49 5.04
N ASP A 20 -13.73 -10.32 4.05
CA ASP A 20 -13.57 -11.78 4.14
C ASP A 20 -12.10 -12.16 4.25
N LEU A 21 -11.24 -11.57 3.41
CA LEU A 21 -9.80 -11.79 3.48
C LEU A 21 -9.26 -11.47 4.88
N LYS A 22 -9.60 -10.30 5.43
CA LYS A 22 -9.14 -9.88 6.76
C LYS A 22 -9.68 -10.79 7.86
N LYS A 23 -10.95 -11.20 7.79
CA LYS A 23 -11.57 -12.11 8.77
C LYS A 23 -10.84 -13.46 8.82
N VAL A 24 -10.60 -14.07 7.67
CA VAL A 24 -9.90 -15.37 7.59
C VAL A 24 -8.42 -15.21 7.96
N LEU A 25 -7.80 -14.10 7.56
CA LEU A 25 -6.43 -13.77 7.95
C LEU A 25 -6.27 -13.68 9.45
N THR A 26 -7.12 -12.90 10.14
CA THR A 26 -7.05 -12.76 11.60
C THR A 26 -7.32 -14.09 12.32
N LYS A 27 -8.14 -14.97 11.74
CA LYS A 27 -8.42 -16.31 12.30
C LYS A 27 -7.21 -17.23 12.30
N TYR A 28 -6.48 -17.32 11.19
CA TYR A 28 -5.34 -18.25 11.07
C TYR A 28 -4.01 -17.59 11.41
N LEU A 29 -3.79 -16.37 10.94
CA LEU A 29 -2.53 -15.64 11.00
C LEU A 29 -2.78 -14.23 11.53
N PRO A 30 -3.12 -14.07 12.83
CA PRO A 30 -3.43 -12.77 13.43
C PRO A 30 -2.25 -11.79 13.38
N GLN A 31 -1.03 -12.30 13.29
CA GLN A 31 0.19 -11.49 13.21
C GLN A 31 0.54 -11.10 11.76
N ALA A 32 -0.15 -11.65 10.75
CA ALA A 32 0.12 -11.35 9.36
C ALA A 32 -0.61 -10.09 8.89
N VAL A 33 0.02 -9.37 7.97
CA VAL A 33 -0.49 -8.12 7.41
C VAL A 33 -0.77 -8.29 5.93
N VAL A 34 -1.87 -7.73 5.42
CA VAL A 34 -2.12 -7.65 3.98
C VAL A 34 -1.24 -6.53 3.42
N SER A 35 -0.24 -6.86 2.62
CA SER A 35 0.64 -5.88 1.99
C SER A 35 0.03 -5.30 0.71
N SER A 36 -0.67 -6.12 -0.08
CA SER A 36 -1.34 -5.66 -1.28
C SER A 36 -2.52 -6.56 -1.58
N LYS A 37 -3.61 -5.96 -2.06
CA LYS A 37 -4.83 -6.68 -2.44
C LYS A 37 -5.30 -6.21 -3.81
N GLN A 38 -5.35 -7.13 -4.76
CA GLN A 38 -5.94 -6.93 -6.07
C GLN A 38 -7.35 -7.56 -6.09
N ALA A 39 -8.00 -7.60 -7.26
CA ALA A 39 -9.28 -8.27 -7.40
C ALA A 39 -9.14 -9.77 -7.11
N THR A 40 -8.24 -10.45 -7.82
CA THR A 40 -8.07 -11.92 -7.79
C THR A 40 -6.75 -12.36 -7.19
N ALA A 41 -6.02 -11.47 -6.51
CA ALA A 41 -4.78 -11.80 -5.84
C ALA A 41 -4.63 -11.04 -4.53
N ALA A 42 -3.97 -11.66 -3.56
CA ALA A 42 -3.61 -11.02 -2.30
C ALA A 42 -2.18 -11.38 -1.91
N ARG A 43 -1.45 -10.39 -1.41
CA ARG A 43 -0.10 -10.54 -0.86
C ARG A 43 -0.15 -10.29 0.63
N LEU A 44 0.36 -11.25 1.39
CA LEU A 44 0.41 -11.24 2.84
C LEU A 44 1.85 -11.27 3.31
N LEU A 45 2.13 -10.51 4.36
CA LEU A 45 3.40 -10.53 5.08
C LEU A 45 3.21 -11.28 6.39
N LEU A 46 4.01 -12.31 6.59
CA LEU A 46 4.03 -13.10 7.81
C LEU A 46 5.32 -12.78 8.57
N PRO A 47 5.24 -12.20 9.78
CA PRO A 47 6.42 -11.96 10.60
C PRO A 47 7.05 -13.29 11.02
N ARG A 48 8.38 -13.37 11.00
CA ARG A 48 9.11 -14.53 11.54
C ARG A 48 9.01 -14.50 13.06
N SER A 49 8.21 -15.40 13.62
CA SER A 49 8.17 -15.64 15.06
C SER A 49 9.12 -16.77 15.42
N GLN A 50 9.91 -16.62 16.47
CA GLN A 50 10.81 -17.67 16.95
C GLN A 50 10.01 -18.89 17.45
N ASP A 51 8.80 -18.65 17.96
CA ASP A 51 7.86 -19.66 18.46
C ASP A 51 7.03 -20.35 17.37
N MET A 52 7.16 -19.96 16.09
CA MET A 52 6.36 -20.53 15.00
C MET A 52 7.26 -21.14 13.91
N PRO A 53 7.39 -22.48 13.89
CA PRO A 53 8.13 -23.18 12.85
C PRO A 53 7.55 -22.92 11.46
N LEU A 54 8.40 -22.98 10.43
CA LEU A 54 8.00 -22.82 9.03
C LEU A 54 6.89 -23.80 8.61
N SER A 55 6.94 -25.05 9.08
CA SER A 55 5.91 -26.05 8.82
C SER A 55 4.53 -25.60 9.31
N VAL A 56 4.48 -24.96 10.49
CA VAL A 56 3.25 -24.41 11.06
C VAL A 56 2.78 -23.22 10.22
N SER A 57 3.69 -22.30 9.85
CA SER A 57 3.37 -21.19 8.95
C SER A 57 2.79 -21.66 7.62
N PHE A 58 3.42 -22.65 6.99
CA PHE A 58 2.96 -23.22 5.74
C PHE A 58 1.58 -23.87 5.89
N ASN A 59 1.37 -24.63 6.96
CA ASN A 59 0.07 -25.25 7.24
C ASN A 59 -1.02 -24.20 7.46
N LYS A 60 -0.75 -23.12 8.20
CA LYS A 60 -1.72 -22.05 8.42
C LYS A 60 -2.04 -21.29 7.13
N VAL A 61 -1.05 -21.03 6.27
CA VAL A 61 -1.27 -20.44 4.94
C VAL A 61 -2.11 -21.37 4.06
N LYS A 62 -1.85 -22.68 4.11
CA LYS A 62 -2.66 -23.68 3.41
C LYS A 62 -4.13 -23.64 3.87
N LEU A 63 -4.39 -23.68 5.17
CA LEU A 63 -5.76 -23.62 5.72
C LEU A 63 -6.47 -22.32 5.33
N LEU A 64 -5.76 -21.20 5.36
CA LEU A 64 -6.28 -19.91 4.91
C LEU A 64 -6.61 -19.93 3.41
N ALA A 65 -5.75 -20.51 2.57
CA ALA A 65 -5.97 -20.66 1.14
C ALA A 65 -7.18 -21.56 0.84
N GLU A 66 -7.34 -22.66 1.59
CA GLU A 66 -8.49 -23.56 1.47
C GLU A 66 -9.81 -22.86 1.86
N GLU A 67 -9.83 -22.11 2.97
CA GLU A 67 -11.03 -21.38 3.43
C GLU A 67 -11.43 -20.26 2.46
N LEU A 68 -10.45 -19.55 1.89
CA LEU A 68 -10.69 -18.52 0.86
C LEU A 68 -10.90 -19.10 -0.55
N LYS A 69 -10.84 -20.43 -0.71
CA LYS A 69 -10.95 -21.12 -2.00
C LYS A 69 -9.96 -20.56 -3.04
N ALA A 70 -8.73 -20.29 -2.60
CA ALA A 70 -7.66 -19.87 -3.48
C ALA A 70 -7.37 -20.97 -4.51
N THR A 71 -7.13 -20.55 -5.75
CA THR A 71 -6.72 -21.43 -6.86
C THR A 71 -5.29 -21.91 -6.65
N ASP A 72 -4.42 -21.00 -6.22
CA ASP A 72 -3.00 -21.25 -6.00
C ASP A 72 -2.51 -20.42 -4.82
N TYR A 73 -1.47 -20.91 -4.14
CA TYR A 73 -0.76 -20.14 -3.13
C TYR A 73 0.73 -20.43 -3.19
N THR A 74 1.54 -19.44 -2.85
CA THR A 74 2.98 -19.58 -2.67
C THR A 74 3.39 -18.99 -1.34
N LEU A 75 4.46 -19.52 -0.75
CA LEU A 75 5.09 -18.96 0.45
C LEU A 75 6.58 -18.81 0.17
N THR A 76 7.07 -17.57 0.14
CA THR A 76 8.48 -17.25 -0.08
C THR A 76 9.06 -16.61 1.17
N GLN A 77 10.37 -16.71 1.35
CA GLN A 77 11.05 -15.91 2.36
C GLN A 77 11.08 -14.46 1.91
N SER A 78 10.76 -13.53 2.82
CA SER A 78 10.85 -12.10 2.54
C SER A 78 12.32 -11.67 2.49
N SER A 79 12.68 -10.82 1.53
CA SER A 79 14.00 -10.18 1.44
C SER A 79 13.96 -8.73 1.91
N LEU A 80 15.11 -8.16 2.26
CA LEU A 80 15.21 -6.75 2.66
C LEU A 80 14.78 -5.80 1.53
N ASP A 81 15.17 -6.10 0.28
CA ASP A 81 14.75 -5.35 -0.92
C ASP A 81 13.23 -5.27 -1.06
N GLN A 82 12.51 -6.35 -0.74
CA GLN A 82 11.06 -6.41 -0.82
C GLN A 82 10.39 -5.51 0.22
N VAL A 83 11.00 -5.38 1.41
CA VAL A 83 10.54 -4.46 2.44
C VAL A 83 10.77 -3.01 2.00
N LEU A 84 11.91 -2.72 1.38
CA LEU A 84 12.23 -1.37 0.87
C LEU A 84 11.22 -0.91 -0.19
N VAL A 85 10.87 -1.79 -1.14
CA VAL A 85 9.87 -1.49 -2.19
C VAL A 85 8.49 -1.24 -1.59
N ASN A 86 8.04 -2.06 -0.63
CA ASN A 86 6.76 -1.81 0.06
C ASN A 86 6.72 -0.44 0.75
N PHE A 87 7.81 -0.01 1.38
CA PHE A 87 7.90 1.32 1.98
C PHE A 87 7.86 2.43 0.92
N SER A 88 8.44 2.20 -0.27
CA SER A 88 8.34 3.15 -1.38
C SER A 88 6.93 3.20 -1.98
N GLU A 89 6.21 2.07 -2.06
CA GLU A 89 4.81 2.03 -2.53
C GLU A 89 3.84 2.72 -1.55
N GLU A 90 4.09 2.65 -0.23
CA GLU A 90 3.30 3.40 0.77
C GLU A 90 3.49 4.93 0.65
N MET A 91 4.62 5.41 0.12
CA MET A 91 4.84 6.85 -0.10
C MET A 91 4.18 7.39 -1.38
N ASP A 92 3.91 6.54 -2.36
CA ASP A 92 3.30 6.97 -3.64
C ASP A 92 1.76 7.06 -3.55
N THR A 93 1.15 6.51 -2.49
CA THR A 93 -0.32 6.47 -2.33
C THR A 93 -0.89 7.59 -1.45
N GLU A 94 -0.06 8.52 -0.95
CA GLU A 94 -0.52 9.67 -0.13
C GLU A 94 -0.39 11.04 -0.82
N GLU A 95 -0.22 11.13 -2.14
CA GLU A 95 -0.19 12.43 -2.83
C GLU A 95 -0.91 12.41 -4.19
N ASP A 96 -2.25 12.29 -4.19
CA ASP A 96 -3.04 13.14 -5.10
C ASP A 96 -4.47 13.38 -4.60
N GLY A 97 -4.86 14.66 -4.59
CA GLY A 97 -6.26 15.07 -4.56
C GLY A 97 -6.65 16.00 -3.41
N SER A 98 -6.40 17.32 -3.56
CA SER A 98 -7.43 18.38 -3.55
C SER A 98 -6.91 19.75 -3.06
N ILE A 99 -6.28 20.56 -3.93
CA ILE A 99 -6.43 22.02 -3.81
C ILE A 99 -7.34 22.47 -4.95
N TYR A 100 -8.62 22.55 -4.62
CA TYR A 100 -9.64 23.16 -5.48
C TYR A 100 -9.34 24.64 -5.64
N THR A 101 -9.23 25.05 -6.90
CA THR A 101 -9.42 26.42 -7.35
C THR A 101 -10.86 26.83 -7.10
N GLN A 102 -11.10 27.78 -6.19
CA GLN A 102 -12.31 28.59 -6.23
C GLN A 102 -12.03 29.98 -5.65
N GLY A 103 -11.86 30.95 -6.54
CA GLY A 103 -12.00 32.36 -6.19
C GLY A 103 -13.45 32.69 -5.89
N THR A 104 -13.67 33.61 -4.95
CA THR A 104 -14.58 34.77 -5.09
C THR A 104 -14.52 35.66 -3.85
N SER A 105 -14.31 36.96 -4.10
CA SER A 105 -14.66 38.13 -3.30
C SER A 105 -13.83 38.48 -2.06
N ASN A 106 -12.82 39.34 -2.27
CA ASN A 106 -12.71 40.58 -1.50
C ASN A 106 -12.61 41.76 -2.49
N ASN A 107 -13.56 42.68 -2.38
CA ASN A 107 -13.71 43.90 -3.18
C ASN A 107 -12.87 45.04 -2.56
N VAL A 108 -12.66 46.10 -3.34
CA VAL A 108 -12.04 47.43 -3.11
C VAL A 108 -10.51 47.48 -3.33
N SER A 109 -9.92 48.26 -4.25
CA SER A 109 -10.39 49.33 -5.13
C SER A 109 -9.47 49.47 -6.35
N ASN A 110 -10.10 49.79 -7.47
CA ASN A 110 -9.55 50.23 -8.74
C ASN A 110 -8.70 51.50 -8.59
N LEU A 111 -7.53 51.62 -9.26
CA LEU A 111 -7.00 52.90 -9.76
C LEU A 111 -5.83 52.70 -10.74
N TYR A 112 -6.14 52.88 -12.02
CA TYR A 112 -5.22 53.16 -13.12
C TYR A 112 -4.36 54.40 -12.84
N SER A 113 -3.04 54.30 -12.95
CA SER A 113 -2.04 55.33 -13.34
C SER A 113 -0.66 54.75 -13.02
N SER A 114 0.43 54.84 -13.76
CA SER A 114 0.82 55.64 -14.90
C SER A 114 2.12 55.03 -15.43
N ARG A 115 2.32 55.20 -16.73
CA ARG A 115 3.59 55.42 -17.43
C ARG A 115 4.93 55.31 -16.66
N ASP A 116 5.85 54.66 -17.37
CA ASP A 116 7.22 55.10 -17.68
C ASP A 116 8.43 54.45 -16.97
N THR A 117 9.31 53.97 -17.86
CA THR A 117 10.78 53.91 -17.78
C THR A 117 11.46 52.75 -17.01
N ILE A 118 11.88 51.72 -17.75
CA ILE A 118 12.99 50.85 -17.36
C ILE A 118 14.28 51.39 -18.01
N HIS A 119 15.11 52.09 -17.24
CA HIS A 119 16.47 52.49 -17.63
C HIS A 119 17.41 51.29 -17.44
N MET A 120 18.03 50.81 -18.52
CA MET A 120 19.21 49.93 -18.45
C MET A 120 20.45 50.78 -18.75
N GLU A 121 21.31 50.95 -17.75
CA GLU A 121 22.64 51.53 -17.93
C GLU A 121 23.62 50.41 -18.24
N THR A 122 24.06 50.33 -19.51
CA THR A 122 25.20 49.51 -19.92
C THR A 122 26.46 50.36 -19.84
N PHE A 123 27.45 49.90 -19.06
CA PHE A 123 28.84 50.35 -19.10
C PHE A 123 29.61 49.68 -20.24
#